data_AF-A0A4X1VZG6-F1
#
_entry.id   AF-A0A4X1VZG6-F1
#
_cell.length_a   1.000
_cell.length_b   1.000
_cell.length_c   1.000
_cell.angle_alpha   90.00
_cell.angle_beta   90.00
_cell.angle_gamma   90.00
#
_symmetry.space_group_name_H-M   'P 1'
#
loop_
_entity.id
_entity.type
_entity.pdbx_description
1 polymer ?
#
loop_
_entity_poly.entity_id
_entity_poly.type
_entity_poly.pdbx_seq_one_letter_code
_entity_poly.pdbx_strand_id
1 'polypeptide(L)'
;MELSSPSREECPRPQGRVGIMAASLMGLLLLQAASWASGARPCSPKSFGYSSVVCVCNATYCDSLDPLTLPDPGTFSRFESTRSGRRMELSLGTFQANRTSKGLLLTLQPDQKFQKVKGFGGAMTDAAALNILALSPQARNLLLKSYFSEEGIEYNIIRVPMASCDFSIRIYTYADTPDDFQLLNFSLPEEDVKLKIPLIHQALKMAQRPVSLFASPWTSPTWLKTNGAVNGKGTLKGHPGDRYHQTWAKYFVKFLDAYAEHNLHFWAVTAENEPSAGLFTGYPFQCLGFTPEHQRDFIARDLGPTLANSTHRNVRLLMLDDQRLLLPHWAQVVLADPEAAKYVHGIAVHWYLDFLAPAKATLGETHRLFPNTMLFASEACVGSKFWEQSVRLGSWDRGVQYSHSIITNLLYHVVGWTDWNLALNPRRGTQLGAQLCRQPHHRRHLQGHILQTAHVLPPWPLQVSGGVGPQPSLSCPGLVSPHMREQEGV
;
A
#
# COMPACT_ATOMS: atom_id res chain seq x y z
N MET A 1 47.29 -10.56 -104.85
CA MET A 1 47.81 -11.83 -104.31
C MET A 1 47.50 -11.86 -102.82
N GLU A 2 46.70 -12.84 -102.43
CA GLU A 2 46.65 -13.53 -101.13
C GLU A 2 47.93 -13.42 -100.25
N LEU A 3 47.95 -13.54 -98.92
CA LEU A 3 47.05 -14.18 -97.95
C LEU A 3 47.51 -13.84 -96.50
N SER A 4 46.54 -13.73 -95.60
CA SER A 4 46.49 -14.21 -94.18
C SER A 4 47.58 -13.92 -93.12
N SER A 5 47.11 -13.26 -92.04
CA SER A 5 47.51 -13.35 -90.60
C SER A 5 47.24 -14.77 -90.00
N PRO A 6 47.64 -15.18 -88.75
CA PRO A 6 47.18 -14.59 -87.46
C PRO A 6 47.94 -14.87 -86.10
N SER A 7 47.45 -14.16 -85.05
CA SER A 7 47.16 -14.51 -83.61
C SER A 7 48.26 -14.93 -82.60
N ARG A 8 48.50 -14.12 -81.53
CA ARG A 8 48.00 -14.15 -80.10
C ARG A 8 48.64 -15.28 -79.26
N GLU A 9 49.14 -15.09 -78.02
CA GLU A 9 48.48 -14.59 -76.80
C GLU A 9 49.51 -14.57 -75.62
N GLU A 10 49.34 -13.71 -74.59
CA GLU A 10 50.09 -13.78 -73.31
C GLU A 10 49.21 -13.30 -72.12
N CYS A 11 49.44 -13.85 -70.92
CA CYS A 11 48.71 -13.68 -69.63
C CYS A 11 49.68 -13.13 -68.53
N PRO A 12 49.29 -12.84 -67.25
CA PRO A 12 48.15 -12.11 -66.68
C PRO A 12 48.46 -11.19 -65.43
N ARG A 13 47.54 -10.23 -65.10
CA ARG A 13 47.05 -9.73 -63.76
C ARG A 13 47.99 -9.06 -62.69
N PRO A 14 47.46 -8.44 -61.59
CA PRO A 14 46.37 -7.43 -61.42
C PRO A 14 46.63 -6.37 -60.29
N GLN A 15 45.69 -5.41 -60.10
CA GLN A 15 45.25 -4.69 -58.87
C GLN A 15 44.85 -3.24 -59.25
N GLY A 16 43.74 -2.61 -58.90
CA GLY A 16 42.51 -2.90 -58.16
C GLY A 16 41.66 -1.60 -58.29
N ARG A 17 40.40 -1.71 -58.72
CA ARG A 17 39.47 -0.62 -59.11
C ARG A 17 38.38 -0.44 -58.02
N VAL A 18 38.05 0.78 -57.56
CA VAL A 18 37.06 1.79 -58.05
C VAL A 18 35.65 1.71 -57.41
N GLY A 19 35.10 2.89 -57.09
CA GLY A 19 33.66 3.27 -57.02
C GLY A 19 33.42 4.22 -55.82
N ILE A 20 33.16 5.54 -55.90
CA ILE A 20 32.29 6.45 -56.71
C ILE A 20 30.79 6.11 -56.64
N MET A 21 30.01 6.90 -55.87
CA MET A 21 28.97 7.85 -56.37
C MET A 21 28.03 8.32 -55.25
N ALA A 22 27.78 9.63 -55.24
CA ALA A 22 26.75 10.30 -54.46
C ALA A 22 25.43 10.35 -55.26
N ALA A 23 24.28 10.10 -54.62
CA ALA A 23 23.00 10.77 -54.91
C ALA A 23 21.86 10.23 -54.01
N SER A 24 21.18 11.18 -53.35
CA SER A 24 19.73 11.23 -53.09
C SER A 24 19.01 10.08 -52.38
N LEU A 25 18.69 10.29 -51.10
CA LEU A 25 17.45 9.78 -50.46
C LEU A 25 17.08 10.68 -49.26
N MET A 26 16.65 11.91 -49.58
CA MET A 26 15.79 12.71 -48.73
C MET A 26 14.39 12.10 -48.81
N GLY A 27 13.99 11.31 -47.81
CA GLY A 27 12.66 10.72 -47.78
C GLY A 27 12.46 9.73 -46.64
N LEU A 28 11.68 10.16 -45.64
CA LEU A 28 11.00 9.35 -44.62
C LEU A 28 11.86 8.55 -43.65
N LEU A 29 12.08 9.12 -42.45
CA LEU A 29 11.96 8.38 -41.18
C LEU A 29 11.85 9.34 -39.99
N LEU A 30 10.88 10.27 -40.08
CA LEU A 30 10.22 10.79 -38.89
C LEU A 30 9.12 9.78 -38.51
N LEU A 31 9.53 8.65 -37.94
CA LEU A 31 8.65 7.90 -37.04
C LEU A 31 8.59 8.74 -35.76
N GLN A 32 7.75 9.77 -35.79
CA GLN A 32 7.19 10.31 -34.57
C GLN A 32 6.61 9.10 -33.83
N ALA A 33 7.20 8.76 -32.69
CA ALA A 33 6.49 8.05 -31.65
C ALA A 33 5.32 8.96 -31.27
N ALA A 34 4.22 8.84 -32.00
CA ALA A 34 2.93 9.26 -31.52
C ALA A 34 2.70 8.39 -30.28
N SER A 35 3.02 8.94 -29.12
CA SER A 35 2.41 8.54 -27.88
C SER A 35 0.91 8.63 -28.13
N TRP A 36 0.30 7.48 -28.40
CA TRP A 36 -1.14 7.34 -28.31
C TRP A 36 -1.45 7.62 -26.84
N ALA A 37 -1.72 8.89 -26.52
CA ALA A 37 -2.45 9.24 -25.32
C ALA A 37 -3.84 8.63 -25.51
N SER A 38 -4.00 7.37 -25.12
CA SER A 38 -5.31 6.76 -25.04
C SER A 38 -6.05 7.51 -23.94
N GLY A 39 -6.97 8.40 -24.31
CA GLY A 39 -7.84 9.08 -23.35
C GLY A 39 -8.59 8.07 -22.47
N ALA A 40 -9.18 8.57 -21.38
CA ALA A 40 -9.91 7.78 -20.40
C ALA A 40 -10.82 6.73 -21.06
N ARG A 41 -10.68 5.48 -20.62
CA ARG A 41 -11.53 4.38 -21.10
C ARG A 41 -12.64 4.13 -20.08
N PRO A 42 -13.91 4.10 -20.49
CA PRO A 42 -15.02 3.94 -19.55
C PRO A 42 -15.05 2.53 -18.94
N CYS A 43 -15.74 2.38 -17.82
CA CYS A 43 -16.05 1.07 -17.24
C CYS A 43 -16.83 0.20 -18.23
N SER A 44 -16.45 -1.08 -18.39
CA SER A 44 -17.29 -2.10 -19.05
C SER A 44 -18.11 -2.83 -17.98
N PRO A 45 -19.39 -2.46 -17.76
CA PRO A 45 -20.14 -2.90 -16.58
C PRO A 45 -20.63 -4.35 -16.73
N LYS A 46 -20.49 -5.14 -15.66
CA LYS A 46 -21.11 -6.47 -15.55
C LYS A 46 -21.77 -6.66 -14.18
N SER A 47 -23.03 -7.07 -14.18
CA SER A 47 -23.75 -7.45 -12.97
C SER A 47 -23.58 -8.95 -12.68
N PHE A 48 -23.49 -9.28 -11.39
CA PHE A 48 -23.50 -10.66 -10.88
C PHE A 48 -24.65 -10.88 -9.87
N GLY A 49 -25.70 -10.06 -9.95
CA GLY A 49 -26.91 -10.18 -9.12
C GLY A 49 -26.84 -9.49 -7.74
N TYR A 50 -25.79 -8.71 -7.49
CA TYR A 50 -25.66 -7.87 -6.29
C TYR A 50 -26.11 -6.43 -6.58
N SER A 51 -25.97 -5.54 -5.58
CA SER A 51 -26.49 -4.16 -5.58
C SER A 51 -25.98 -3.21 -6.69
N SER A 52 -24.91 -3.58 -7.42
CA SER A 52 -24.27 -2.76 -8.47
C SER A 52 -23.46 -3.65 -9.43
N VAL A 53 -22.62 -3.04 -10.26
CA VAL A 53 -21.81 -3.68 -11.31
C VAL A 53 -20.31 -3.68 -10.97
N VAL A 54 -19.55 -4.61 -11.53
CA VAL A 54 -18.08 -4.53 -11.62
C VAL A 54 -17.66 -3.97 -12.98
N CYS A 55 -16.44 -3.44 -13.08
CA CYS A 55 -15.82 -3.08 -14.36
C CYS A 55 -14.95 -4.24 -14.85
N VAL A 56 -15.24 -4.73 -16.05
CA VAL A 56 -14.57 -5.90 -16.63
C VAL A 56 -13.32 -5.45 -17.37
N CYS A 57 -12.18 -5.98 -16.96
CA CYS A 57 -10.90 -5.86 -17.66
C CYS A 57 -10.45 -7.22 -18.23
N ASN A 58 -9.69 -7.19 -19.32
CA ASN A 58 -9.06 -8.35 -19.95
C ASN A 58 -7.68 -7.96 -20.51
N ALA A 59 -7.10 -8.77 -21.39
CA ALA A 59 -5.77 -8.54 -21.94
C ALA A 59 -5.65 -7.31 -22.86
N THR A 60 -6.75 -6.82 -23.43
CA THR A 60 -6.76 -5.72 -24.41
C THR A 60 -7.54 -4.50 -23.94
N TYR A 61 -8.32 -4.63 -22.87
CA TYR A 61 -9.20 -3.58 -22.37
C TYR A 61 -9.22 -3.53 -20.84
N CYS A 62 -9.11 -2.32 -20.30
CA CYS A 62 -9.42 -2.02 -18.90
C CYS A 62 -9.76 -0.54 -18.81
N ASP A 63 -10.71 -0.16 -17.96
CA ASP A 63 -11.03 1.24 -17.72
C ASP A 63 -9.83 2.00 -17.13
N SER A 64 -9.74 3.27 -17.49
CA SER A 64 -8.62 4.15 -17.10
C SER A 64 -9.11 5.58 -16.92
N LEU A 65 -8.42 6.32 -16.07
CA LEU A 65 -8.66 7.74 -15.84
C LEU A 65 -7.72 8.57 -16.71
N ASP A 66 -8.17 9.76 -17.10
CA ASP A 66 -7.26 10.77 -17.64
C ASP A 66 -6.36 11.30 -16.51
N PRO A 67 -5.09 11.64 -16.81
CA PRO A 67 -4.23 12.30 -15.83
C PRO A 67 -4.91 13.52 -15.22
N LEU A 68 -4.83 13.65 -13.89
CA LEU A 68 -5.51 14.74 -13.20
C LEU A 68 -4.90 16.09 -13.63
N THR A 69 -5.76 17.00 -14.07
CA THR A 69 -5.42 18.41 -14.29
C THR A 69 -6.17 19.28 -13.29
N LEU A 70 -5.48 20.29 -12.76
CA LEU A 70 -6.12 21.30 -11.93
C LEU A 70 -7.08 22.11 -12.81
N PRO A 71 -8.34 22.31 -12.39
CA PRO A 71 -9.29 23.08 -13.16
C PRO A 71 -8.98 24.58 -13.04
N ASP A 72 -9.46 25.40 -13.98
CA ASP A 72 -9.20 26.84 -14.01
C ASP A 72 -9.66 27.53 -12.70
N PRO A 73 -8.98 28.59 -12.24
CA PRO A 73 -9.40 29.34 -11.05
C PRO A 73 -10.87 29.76 -11.10
N GLY A 74 -11.62 29.49 -10.03
CA GLY A 74 -13.06 29.72 -9.97
C GLY A 74 -13.92 28.53 -10.38
N THR A 75 -13.30 27.41 -10.78
CA THR A 75 -13.99 26.15 -11.11
C THR A 75 -13.54 25.00 -10.20
N PHE A 76 -14.29 23.91 -10.20
CA PHE A 76 -13.97 22.69 -9.45
C PHE A 76 -14.22 21.43 -10.29
N SER A 77 -13.41 20.41 -10.04
CA SER A 77 -13.58 19.06 -10.59
C SER A 77 -14.36 18.19 -9.61
N ARG A 78 -15.31 17.41 -10.12
CA ARG A 78 -16.11 16.45 -9.36
C ARG A 78 -16.03 15.08 -10.02
N PHE A 79 -15.54 14.10 -9.27
CA PHE A 79 -15.55 12.69 -9.63
C PHE A 79 -16.71 11.98 -8.94
N GLU A 80 -17.55 11.29 -9.70
CA GLU A 80 -18.74 10.64 -9.18
C GLU A 80 -18.77 9.13 -9.46
N SER A 81 -18.99 8.35 -8.41
CA SER A 81 -19.34 6.94 -8.50
C SER A 81 -20.72 6.72 -7.89
N THR A 82 -21.57 5.91 -8.54
CA THR A 82 -22.93 5.63 -8.05
C THR A 82 -23.24 4.14 -8.03
N ARG A 83 -24.19 3.76 -7.16
CA ARG A 83 -24.77 2.40 -7.17
C ARG A 83 -25.34 2.03 -8.54
N SER A 84 -25.88 2.99 -9.28
CA SER A 84 -26.46 2.77 -10.62
C SER A 84 -25.44 2.47 -11.71
N GLY A 85 -24.15 2.78 -11.52
CA GLY A 85 -23.10 2.36 -12.45
C GLY A 85 -22.08 3.42 -12.86
N ARG A 86 -22.19 4.68 -12.42
CA ARG A 86 -21.12 5.67 -12.64
C ARG A 86 -19.86 5.24 -11.90
N ARG A 87 -18.69 5.46 -12.49
CA ARG A 87 -17.39 5.06 -11.95
C ARG A 87 -16.38 6.16 -12.18
N MET A 88 -16.11 6.95 -11.13
CA MET A 88 -15.24 8.12 -11.16
C MET A 88 -15.47 9.01 -12.39
N GLU A 89 -16.74 9.24 -12.73
CA GLU A 89 -17.11 10.10 -13.86
C GLU A 89 -16.75 11.54 -13.52
N LEU A 90 -15.89 12.15 -14.34
CA LEU A 90 -15.45 13.54 -14.17
C LEU A 90 -16.51 14.52 -14.69
N SER A 91 -16.76 15.56 -13.92
CA SER A 91 -17.54 16.73 -14.34
C SER A 91 -16.93 18.00 -13.73
N LEU A 92 -17.16 19.14 -14.39
CA LEU A 92 -16.71 20.45 -13.92
C LEU A 92 -17.90 21.26 -13.40
N GLY A 93 -17.65 22.10 -12.40
CA GLY A 93 -18.61 23.08 -11.90
C GLY A 93 -17.93 24.41 -11.59
N THR A 94 -18.72 25.44 -11.32
CA THR A 94 -18.24 26.80 -11.03
C THR A 94 -18.55 27.19 -9.60
N PHE A 95 -17.63 27.91 -8.95
CA PHE A 95 -17.89 28.51 -7.65
C PHE A 95 -18.79 29.73 -7.80
N GLN A 96 -19.76 29.86 -6.89
CA GLN A 96 -20.62 31.04 -6.80
C GLN A 96 -20.13 31.94 -5.68
N ALA A 97 -20.08 33.25 -5.93
CA ALA A 97 -19.68 34.23 -4.91
C ALA A 97 -20.72 34.34 -3.77
N ASN A 98 -22.00 34.18 -4.10
CA ASN A 98 -23.12 34.31 -3.17
C ASN A 98 -23.93 33.02 -3.12
N ARG A 99 -24.40 32.64 -1.93
CA ARG A 99 -25.28 31.48 -1.71
C ARG A 99 -26.63 31.93 -1.17
N THR A 100 -27.71 31.50 -1.82
CA THR A 100 -29.10 31.76 -1.40
C THR A 100 -29.81 30.53 -0.81
N SER A 101 -29.22 29.34 -0.94
CA SER A 101 -29.80 28.08 -0.47
C SER A 101 -29.74 27.92 1.06
N LYS A 102 -30.85 27.44 1.66
CA LYS A 102 -30.96 27.07 3.08
C LYS A 102 -30.59 25.60 3.37
N GLY A 103 -30.11 24.84 2.39
CA GLY A 103 -29.74 23.42 2.57
C GLY A 103 -28.44 23.21 3.35
N LEU A 104 -28.01 21.95 3.48
CA LEU A 104 -26.75 21.55 4.12
C LEU A 104 -25.57 22.37 3.58
N LEU A 105 -24.77 22.92 4.50
CA LEU A 105 -23.55 23.67 4.21
C LEU A 105 -22.39 23.00 4.90
N LEU A 106 -21.35 22.65 4.14
CA LEU A 106 -20.07 22.19 4.66
C LEU A 106 -19.05 23.31 4.41
N THR A 107 -18.58 23.95 5.49
CA THR A 107 -17.62 25.06 5.42
C THR A 107 -16.22 24.55 5.70
N LEU A 108 -15.31 24.70 4.74
CA LEU A 108 -13.90 24.36 4.92
C LEU A 108 -13.22 25.41 5.81
N GLN A 109 -12.46 24.96 6.81
CA GLN A 109 -11.66 25.82 7.69
C GLN A 109 -10.17 25.60 7.39
N PRO A 110 -9.58 26.31 6.41
CA PRO A 110 -8.24 26.03 5.94
C PRO A 110 -7.16 26.25 7.01
N ASP A 111 -7.42 27.07 8.03
CA ASP A 111 -6.47 27.36 9.12
C ASP A 111 -6.44 26.25 10.18
N GLN A 112 -7.44 25.37 10.22
CA GLN A 112 -7.44 24.20 11.09
C GLN A 112 -6.70 23.05 10.42
N LYS A 113 -5.42 22.89 10.76
CA LYS A 113 -4.57 21.82 10.24
C LYS A 113 -4.58 20.61 11.17
N PHE A 114 -4.56 19.42 10.58
CA PHE A 114 -4.48 18.14 11.29
C PHE A 114 -3.27 17.34 10.78
N GLN A 115 -3.40 16.01 10.68
CA GLN A 115 -2.33 15.13 10.26
C GLN A 115 -1.94 15.31 8.78
N LYS A 116 -0.69 15.01 8.47
CA LYS A 116 -0.24 14.82 7.09
C LYS A 116 -0.51 13.38 6.66
N VAL A 117 -1.01 13.21 5.45
CA VAL A 117 -1.33 11.88 4.90
C VAL A 117 -0.08 11.23 4.32
N LYS A 118 0.24 10.03 4.80
CA LYS A 118 1.31 9.16 4.30
C LYS A 118 0.92 8.51 2.96
N GLY A 119 -0.29 7.99 2.86
CA GLY A 119 -0.72 7.31 1.62
C GLY A 119 -1.77 6.23 1.78
N PHE A 120 -2.00 5.54 0.67
CA PHE A 120 -2.99 4.50 0.50
C PHE A 120 -2.43 3.37 -0.35
N GLY A 121 -2.89 2.14 -0.11
CA GLY A 121 -2.28 0.98 -0.75
C GLY A 121 -3.00 -0.33 -0.49
N GLY A 122 -2.29 -1.43 -0.74
CA GLY A 122 -2.74 -2.79 -0.45
C GLY A 122 -1.58 -3.75 -0.19
N ALA A 123 -1.89 -5.02 0.07
CA ALA A 123 -0.93 -6.06 0.39
C ALA A 123 -0.55 -6.95 -0.81
N MET A 124 0.75 -7.10 -1.05
CA MET A 124 1.33 -8.05 -1.99
C MET A 124 1.59 -9.40 -1.29
N THR A 125 0.50 -10.11 -0.98
CA THR A 125 0.55 -11.47 -0.43
C THR A 125 0.90 -12.51 -1.49
N ASP A 126 1.23 -13.73 -1.08
CA ASP A 126 1.45 -14.83 -2.01
C ASP A 126 0.20 -15.09 -2.88
N ALA A 127 -1.00 -15.09 -2.27
CA ALA A 127 -2.24 -15.21 -3.02
C ALA A 127 -2.43 -14.07 -4.03
N ALA A 128 -2.14 -12.82 -3.66
CA ALA A 128 -2.22 -11.70 -4.58
C ALA A 128 -1.24 -11.90 -5.75
N ALA A 129 0.01 -12.23 -5.45
CA ALA A 129 1.04 -12.44 -6.46
C ALA A 129 0.68 -13.60 -7.41
N LEU A 130 0.23 -14.74 -6.87
CA LEU A 130 -0.20 -15.91 -7.65
C LEU A 130 -1.37 -15.56 -8.59
N ASN A 131 -2.38 -14.84 -8.10
CA ASN A 131 -3.53 -14.46 -8.93
C ASN A 131 -3.15 -13.45 -10.03
N ILE A 132 -2.28 -12.50 -9.72
CA ILE A 132 -1.78 -11.51 -10.69
C ILE A 132 -0.93 -12.19 -11.77
N LEU A 133 -0.08 -13.16 -11.40
CA LEU A 133 0.78 -13.90 -12.33
C LEU A 133 0.04 -14.96 -13.15
N ALA A 134 -1.14 -15.40 -12.70
CA ALA A 134 -2.01 -16.28 -13.48
C ALA A 134 -2.66 -15.57 -14.69
N LEU A 135 -2.64 -14.24 -14.74
CA LEU A 135 -3.10 -13.46 -15.89
C LEU A 135 -2.04 -13.47 -17.02
N SER A 136 -2.49 -13.25 -18.26
CA SER A 136 -1.55 -12.95 -19.35
C SER A 136 -0.74 -11.69 -19.05
N PRO A 137 0.49 -11.54 -19.59
CA PRO A 137 1.33 -10.37 -19.32
C PRO A 137 0.63 -9.02 -19.57
N GLN A 138 -0.21 -8.94 -20.61
CA GLN A 138 -0.96 -7.72 -20.94
C GLN A 138 -2.05 -7.42 -19.91
N ALA A 139 -2.83 -8.43 -19.50
CA ALA A 139 -3.86 -8.27 -18.46
C ALA A 139 -3.23 -7.93 -17.10
N ARG A 140 -2.10 -8.56 -16.76
CA ARG A 140 -1.30 -8.24 -15.58
C ARG A 140 -0.86 -6.78 -15.57
N ASN A 141 -0.34 -6.29 -16.69
CA ASN A 141 0.09 -4.90 -16.84
C ASN A 141 -1.07 -3.92 -16.63
N LEU A 142 -2.24 -4.21 -17.23
CA LEU A 142 -3.44 -3.39 -17.04
C LEU A 142 -3.90 -3.37 -15.58
N LEU A 143 -3.89 -4.53 -14.90
CA LEU A 143 -4.23 -4.61 -13.47
C LEU A 143 -3.28 -3.78 -12.59
N LEU A 144 -1.96 -3.89 -12.81
CA LEU A 144 -0.98 -3.11 -12.04
C LEU A 144 -1.10 -1.61 -12.34
N LYS A 145 -1.35 -1.22 -13.60
CA LYS A 145 -1.64 0.17 -13.96
C LYS A 145 -2.86 0.72 -13.22
N SER A 146 -3.95 -0.05 -13.11
CA SER A 146 -5.16 0.38 -12.39
C SER A 146 -4.86 0.78 -10.95
N TYR A 147 -3.93 0.10 -10.27
CA TYR A 147 -3.53 0.46 -8.91
C TYR A 147 -2.47 1.55 -8.86
N PHE A 148 -1.38 1.45 -9.62
CA PHE A 148 -0.15 2.21 -9.33
C PHE A 148 0.13 3.37 -10.29
N SER A 149 -0.47 3.39 -11.48
CA SER A 149 -0.19 4.44 -12.49
C SER A 149 -1.09 5.67 -12.33
N GLU A 150 -0.69 6.78 -12.97
CA GLU A 150 -1.49 8.02 -13.08
C GLU A 150 -2.81 7.83 -13.86
N GLU A 151 -2.87 6.82 -14.72
CA GLU A 151 -4.09 6.41 -15.44
C GLU A 151 -5.03 5.56 -14.55
N GLY A 152 -4.62 5.29 -13.30
CA GLY A 152 -5.32 4.49 -12.29
C GLY A 152 -5.60 5.27 -11.01
N ILE A 153 -5.54 4.61 -9.85
CA ILE A 153 -5.83 5.23 -8.54
C ILE A 153 -4.58 5.61 -7.74
N GLU A 154 -3.40 5.51 -8.34
CA GLU A 154 -2.11 6.00 -7.80
C GLU A 154 -1.78 5.56 -6.36
N TYR A 155 -1.95 4.26 -6.06
CA TYR A 155 -1.47 3.67 -4.81
C TYR A 155 0.01 3.94 -4.60
N ASN A 156 0.37 4.34 -3.38
CA ASN A 156 1.73 4.67 -2.98
C ASN A 156 2.19 3.90 -1.74
N ILE A 157 1.47 2.84 -1.36
CA ILE A 157 1.84 1.94 -0.27
C ILE A 157 1.68 0.48 -0.72
N ILE A 158 2.65 -0.37 -0.37
CA ILE A 158 2.53 -1.82 -0.50
C ILE A 158 2.93 -2.49 0.81
N ARG A 159 2.00 -3.25 1.41
CA ARG A 159 2.30 -4.14 2.54
C ARG A 159 2.90 -5.44 2.00
N VAL A 160 4.03 -5.87 2.54
CA VAL A 160 4.74 -7.08 2.11
C VAL A 160 4.82 -8.05 3.29
N PRO A 161 4.20 -9.24 3.17
CA PRO A 161 4.37 -10.24 4.20
C PRO A 161 5.82 -10.69 4.38
N MET A 162 6.29 -10.82 5.62
CA MET A 162 7.56 -11.50 5.91
C MET A 162 7.29 -13.00 6.01
N ALA A 163 7.57 -13.72 4.92
CA ALA A 163 7.27 -15.12 4.68
C ALA A 163 5.75 -15.41 4.56
N SER A 164 5.30 -16.59 5.00
CA SER A 164 3.92 -17.05 4.79
C SER A 164 2.89 -16.44 5.75
N CYS A 165 1.67 -16.31 5.25
CA CYS A 165 0.48 -15.92 6.01
C CYS A 165 -0.70 -16.87 5.70
N ASP A 166 -1.89 -16.54 6.18
CA ASP A 166 -3.14 -17.26 5.84
C ASP A 166 -3.48 -17.19 4.34
N PHE A 167 -2.99 -16.15 3.64
CA PHE A 167 -3.05 -16.00 2.18
C PHE A 167 -1.84 -16.58 1.44
N SER A 168 -1.24 -17.64 2.00
CA SER A 168 -0.20 -18.45 1.35
C SER A 168 -0.71 -19.86 0.99
N ILE A 169 -0.14 -20.47 -0.05
CA ILE A 169 -0.41 -21.88 -0.40
C ILE A 169 0.36 -22.88 0.46
N ARG A 170 1.47 -22.43 1.04
CA ARG A 170 2.41 -23.23 1.82
C ARG A 170 2.76 -22.46 3.08
N ILE A 171 2.96 -23.20 4.16
CA ILE A 171 3.50 -22.67 5.41
C ILE A 171 5.02 -22.71 5.31
N TYR A 172 5.67 -21.57 5.49
CA TYR A 172 7.12 -21.44 5.49
C TYR A 172 7.58 -20.19 6.26
N THR A 173 8.81 -20.22 6.74
CA THR A 173 9.55 -19.03 7.18
C THR A 173 10.85 -18.91 6.36
N TYR A 174 11.63 -17.85 6.58
CA TYR A 174 12.92 -17.70 5.91
C TYR A 174 14.05 -18.51 6.56
N ALA A 175 13.83 -19.08 7.76
CA ALA A 175 14.86 -19.78 8.54
C ALA A 175 14.27 -21.05 9.22
N ASP A 176 13.71 -21.95 8.42
CA ASP A 176 13.04 -23.16 8.91
C ASP A 176 14.01 -24.26 9.41
N THR A 177 15.32 -24.12 9.21
CA THR A 177 16.30 -25.05 9.82
C THR A 177 16.28 -24.94 11.35
N PRO A 178 16.02 -26.03 12.09
CA PRO A 178 15.96 -26.00 13.55
C PRO A 178 17.23 -25.48 14.20
N ASP A 179 17.07 -24.68 15.26
CA ASP A 179 18.14 -24.16 16.13
C ASP A 179 19.24 -23.35 15.40
N ASP A 180 18.93 -22.79 14.22
CA ASP A 180 19.82 -21.90 13.48
C ASP A 180 19.83 -20.47 14.07
N PHE A 181 20.34 -20.33 15.30
CA PHE A 181 20.42 -19.05 16.00
C PHE A 181 21.30 -18.01 15.30
N GLN A 182 22.20 -18.46 14.42
CA GLN A 182 23.08 -17.60 13.63
C GLN A 182 22.42 -17.14 12.32
N LEU A 183 21.27 -17.71 11.94
CA LEU A 183 20.54 -17.43 10.70
C LEU A 183 21.42 -17.66 9.46
N LEU A 184 22.23 -18.73 9.47
CA LEU A 184 23.09 -19.12 8.35
C LEU A 184 22.29 -19.64 7.16
N ASN A 185 21.14 -20.27 7.43
CA ASN A 185 20.25 -20.83 6.42
C ASN A 185 19.08 -19.88 6.10
N PHE A 186 19.18 -18.60 6.52
CA PHE A 186 18.21 -17.59 6.14
C PHE A 186 18.20 -17.41 4.62
N SER A 187 17.04 -17.58 3.99
CA SER A 187 16.90 -17.35 2.56
C SER A 187 15.47 -16.96 2.15
N LEU A 188 15.37 -16.18 1.08
CA LEU A 188 14.09 -15.88 0.43
C LEU A 188 13.71 -17.03 -0.51
N PRO A 189 12.54 -17.65 -0.35
CA PRO A 189 12.07 -18.71 -1.23
C PRO A 189 11.45 -18.15 -2.52
N GLU A 190 10.97 -19.04 -3.39
CA GLU A 190 10.41 -18.68 -4.69
C GLU A 190 9.20 -17.73 -4.60
N GLU A 191 8.40 -17.85 -3.53
CA GLU A 191 7.28 -16.96 -3.25
C GLU A 191 7.73 -15.48 -3.20
N ASP A 192 8.93 -15.21 -2.69
CA ASP A 192 9.52 -13.88 -2.67
C ASP A 192 10.23 -13.55 -4.00
N VAL A 193 11.20 -14.37 -4.41
CA VAL A 193 12.11 -14.03 -5.52
C VAL A 193 11.48 -14.17 -6.92
N LYS A 194 10.48 -15.03 -7.08
CA LYS A 194 9.78 -15.24 -8.37
C LYS A 194 8.40 -14.58 -8.42
N LEU A 195 7.74 -14.36 -7.28
CA LEU A 195 6.37 -13.81 -7.25
C LEU A 195 6.33 -12.36 -6.75
N LYS A 196 6.60 -12.12 -5.46
CA LYS A 196 6.40 -10.81 -4.82
C LYS A 196 7.36 -9.75 -5.36
N ILE A 197 8.67 -10.02 -5.34
CA ILE A 197 9.72 -9.05 -5.71
C ILE A 197 9.56 -8.57 -7.16
N PRO A 198 9.39 -9.45 -8.18
CA PRO A 198 9.20 -9.00 -9.56
C PRO A 198 7.92 -8.18 -9.79
N LEU A 199 6.85 -8.45 -9.04
CA LEU A 199 5.61 -7.67 -9.12
C LEU A 199 5.74 -6.31 -8.44
N ILE A 200 6.42 -6.25 -7.28
CA ILE A 200 6.73 -4.98 -6.62
C ILE A 200 7.56 -4.10 -7.56
N HIS A 201 8.61 -4.63 -8.19
CA HIS A 201 9.37 -3.88 -9.20
C HIS A 201 8.52 -3.38 -10.37
N GLN A 202 7.57 -4.18 -10.86
CA GLN A 202 6.64 -3.73 -11.89
C GLN A 202 5.74 -2.59 -11.40
N ALA A 203 5.21 -2.68 -10.18
CA ALA A 203 4.40 -1.62 -9.57
C ALA A 203 5.21 -0.31 -9.40
N LEU A 204 6.43 -0.41 -8.86
CA LEU A 204 7.33 0.75 -8.68
C LEU A 204 7.65 1.46 -10.00
N LYS A 205 7.85 0.70 -11.09
CA LYS A 205 8.13 1.26 -12.42
C LYS A 205 6.94 1.99 -13.05
N MET A 206 5.71 1.65 -12.64
CA MET A 206 4.49 2.27 -13.17
C MET A 206 4.07 3.50 -12.36
N ALA A 207 4.54 3.61 -11.13
CA ALA A 207 4.18 4.68 -10.22
C ALA A 207 5.03 5.94 -10.49
N GLN A 208 4.36 7.07 -10.64
CA GLN A 208 4.99 8.39 -10.65
C GLN A 208 5.20 8.92 -9.22
N ARG A 209 4.31 8.53 -8.30
CA ARG A 209 4.46 8.81 -6.87
C ARG A 209 5.45 7.82 -6.23
N PRO A 210 6.33 8.27 -5.31
CA PRO A 210 7.17 7.36 -4.55
C PRO A 210 6.32 6.37 -3.73
N VAL A 211 6.49 5.07 -4.02
CA VAL A 211 5.78 4.00 -3.31
C VAL A 211 6.57 3.60 -2.06
N SER A 212 5.89 3.56 -0.92
CA SER A 212 6.44 3.12 0.36
C SER A 212 6.11 1.67 0.63
N LEU A 213 7.13 0.83 0.79
CA LEU A 213 6.95 -0.55 1.23
C LEU A 213 6.92 -0.59 2.76
N PHE A 214 6.02 -1.38 3.34
CA PHE A 214 6.15 -1.79 4.74
C PHE A 214 5.96 -3.28 4.91
N ALA A 215 6.63 -3.88 5.89
CA ALA A 215 6.58 -5.32 6.11
C ALA A 215 6.06 -5.71 7.49
N SER A 216 5.46 -6.90 7.56
CA SER A 216 4.90 -7.44 8.79
C SER A 216 5.12 -8.96 8.81
N PRO A 217 5.62 -9.56 9.89
CA PRO A 217 5.64 -11.02 10.06
C PRO A 217 4.36 -11.53 10.72
N TRP A 218 3.96 -12.77 10.42
CA TRP A 218 2.86 -13.48 11.11
C TRP A 218 3.39 -14.53 12.08
N THR A 219 4.57 -15.09 11.83
CA THR A 219 5.15 -16.09 12.71
C THR A 219 6.66 -16.08 12.57
N SER A 220 7.34 -16.32 13.68
CA SER A 220 8.75 -16.70 13.66
C SER A 220 8.92 -18.16 13.22
N PRO A 221 10.16 -18.58 12.88
CA PRO A 221 10.51 -19.99 12.82
C PRO A 221 10.03 -20.75 14.06
N THR A 222 9.52 -21.97 13.87
CA THR A 222 8.84 -22.73 14.94
C THR A 222 9.76 -23.09 16.09
N TRP A 223 11.06 -23.28 15.84
CA TRP A 223 12.05 -23.59 16.87
C TRP A 223 12.30 -22.42 17.85
N LEU A 224 11.94 -21.19 17.47
CA LEU A 224 11.90 -20.02 18.37
C LEU A 224 10.64 -19.96 19.25
N LYS A 225 9.60 -20.75 18.97
CA LYS A 225 8.27 -20.63 19.58
C LYS A 225 8.03 -21.62 20.71
N THR A 226 7.35 -21.19 21.76
CA THR A 226 7.02 -22.02 22.93
C THR A 226 6.21 -23.27 22.60
N ASN A 227 5.38 -23.20 21.56
CA ASN A 227 4.53 -24.32 21.10
C ASN A 227 5.13 -25.14 19.95
N GLY A 228 6.28 -24.73 19.39
CA GLY A 228 6.90 -25.44 18.26
C GLY A 228 6.06 -25.49 16.97
N ALA A 229 5.06 -24.62 16.82
CA ALA A 229 4.12 -24.63 15.68
C ALA A 229 3.89 -23.22 15.13
N VAL A 230 3.56 -23.12 13.84
CA VAL A 230 3.34 -21.82 13.19
C VAL A 230 2.05 -21.13 13.65
N ASN A 231 1.04 -21.90 14.05
CA ASN A 231 -0.28 -21.44 14.48
C ASN A 231 -0.55 -21.83 15.94
N GLY A 232 -1.74 -21.50 16.44
CA GLY A 232 -2.15 -21.75 17.81
C GLY A 232 -1.47 -20.85 18.84
N LYS A 233 -1.81 -21.06 20.12
CA LYS A 233 -1.24 -20.27 21.22
C LYS A 233 0.26 -20.55 21.33
N GLY A 234 1.08 -19.53 21.12
CA GLY A 234 2.53 -19.64 21.15
C GLY A 234 3.20 -18.28 21.04
N THR A 235 4.21 -18.07 21.88
CA THR A 235 5.04 -16.85 21.96
C THR A 235 6.48 -17.22 21.64
N LEU A 236 7.39 -16.24 21.56
CA LEU A 236 8.82 -16.54 21.60
C LEU A 236 9.19 -17.24 22.91
N LYS A 237 10.14 -18.17 22.84
CA LYS A 237 10.74 -18.81 24.01
C LYS A 237 11.56 -17.81 24.81
N GLY A 238 11.69 -18.07 26.11
CA GLY A 238 12.52 -17.29 27.02
C GLY A 238 11.99 -15.87 27.24
N HIS A 239 12.88 -14.89 27.32
CA HIS A 239 12.54 -13.51 27.71
C HIS A 239 13.28 -12.46 26.88
N PRO A 240 12.69 -11.27 26.66
CA PRO A 240 13.34 -10.17 25.94
C PRO A 240 14.73 -9.84 26.46
N GLY A 241 15.69 -9.71 25.53
CA GLY A 241 17.12 -9.61 25.78
C GLY A 241 17.90 -10.93 25.63
N ASP A 242 17.22 -12.07 25.50
CA ASP A 242 17.87 -13.37 25.35
C ASP A 242 18.18 -13.76 23.89
N ARG A 243 18.76 -14.95 23.71
CA ARG A 243 19.12 -15.45 22.37
C ARG A 243 17.92 -15.62 21.44
N TYR A 244 16.73 -15.98 21.94
CA TYR A 244 15.56 -16.23 21.10
C TYR A 244 15.03 -14.91 20.54
N HIS A 245 14.92 -13.89 21.39
CA HIS A 245 14.45 -12.57 21.01
C HIS A 245 15.47 -11.82 20.15
N GLN A 246 16.76 -11.91 20.49
CA GLN A 246 17.83 -11.35 19.65
C GLN A 246 17.90 -12.02 18.28
N THR A 247 17.75 -13.34 18.19
CA THR A 247 17.67 -14.03 16.89
C THR A 247 16.44 -13.58 16.10
N TRP A 248 15.29 -13.39 16.75
CA TRP A 248 14.11 -12.85 16.07
C TRP A 248 14.33 -11.41 15.58
N ALA A 249 14.93 -10.52 16.38
CA ALA A 249 15.29 -9.18 15.93
C ALA A 249 16.26 -9.19 14.74
N LYS A 250 17.26 -10.08 14.74
CA LYS A 250 18.19 -10.26 13.61
C LYS A 250 17.50 -10.80 12.36
N TYR A 251 16.44 -11.58 12.50
CA TYR A 251 15.63 -12.05 11.37
C TYR A 251 15.01 -10.89 10.60
N PHE A 252 14.57 -9.82 11.27
CA PHE A 252 14.11 -8.59 10.61
C PHE A 252 15.22 -7.94 9.78
N VAL A 253 16.42 -7.82 10.35
CA VAL A 253 17.58 -7.24 9.64
C VAL A 253 17.95 -8.11 8.42
N LYS A 254 17.98 -9.43 8.57
CA LYS A 254 18.24 -10.36 7.46
C LYS A 254 17.20 -10.27 6.35
N PHE A 255 15.93 -10.07 6.70
CA PHE A 255 14.87 -9.80 5.72
C PHE A 255 15.11 -8.51 4.95
N LEU A 256 15.44 -7.42 5.66
CA LEU A 256 15.71 -6.12 5.06
C LEU A 256 16.97 -6.16 4.19
N ASP A 257 18.02 -6.86 4.62
CA ASP A 257 19.23 -7.12 3.84
C ASP A 257 18.89 -7.85 2.53
N ALA A 258 18.15 -8.97 2.63
CA ALA A 258 17.82 -9.78 1.45
C ALA A 258 16.94 -9.02 0.44
N TYR A 259 15.97 -8.22 0.88
CA TYR A 259 15.20 -7.37 -0.04
C TYR A 259 16.02 -6.21 -0.62
N ALA A 260 16.99 -5.69 0.14
CA ALA A 260 17.91 -4.67 -0.35
C ALA A 260 18.86 -5.21 -1.45
N GLU A 261 19.27 -6.48 -1.39
CA GLU A 261 19.99 -7.17 -2.49
C GLU A 261 19.18 -7.20 -3.79
N HIS A 262 17.85 -7.17 -3.67
CA HIS A 262 16.92 -7.02 -4.80
C HIS A 262 16.55 -5.56 -5.11
N ASN A 263 17.28 -4.56 -4.57
CA ASN A 263 17.03 -3.13 -4.73
C ASN A 263 15.63 -2.67 -4.28
N LEU A 264 15.10 -3.29 -3.21
CA LEU A 264 13.86 -2.87 -2.58
C LEU A 264 14.15 -2.37 -1.16
N HIS A 265 13.66 -1.18 -0.85
CA HIS A 265 13.84 -0.54 0.45
C HIS A 265 12.50 -0.34 1.14
N PHE A 266 12.49 -0.53 2.45
CA PHE A 266 11.30 -0.40 3.27
C PHE A 266 11.22 0.97 3.93
N TRP A 267 10.02 1.54 3.94
CA TRP A 267 9.69 2.70 4.77
C TRP A 267 9.51 2.28 6.22
N ALA A 268 8.82 1.16 6.46
CA ALA A 268 8.51 0.71 7.81
C ALA A 268 8.45 -0.82 7.95
N VAL A 269 8.50 -1.29 9.19
CA VAL A 269 8.11 -2.65 9.60
C VAL A 269 7.14 -2.56 10.76
N THR A 270 6.24 -3.53 10.89
CA THR A 270 5.43 -3.71 12.10
C THR A 270 6.07 -4.75 13.01
N ALA A 271 5.91 -4.59 14.32
CA ALA A 271 6.57 -5.46 15.30
C ALA A 271 6.09 -6.92 15.22
N GLU A 272 4.82 -7.15 14.89
CA GLU A 272 4.19 -8.44 14.65
C GLU A 272 2.79 -8.19 14.05
N ASN A 273 2.33 -8.99 13.10
CA ASN A 273 0.94 -8.97 12.64
C ASN A 273 0.02 -9.61 13.69
N GLU A 274 -0.97 -8.87 14.16
CA GLU A 274 -1.99 -9.34 15.12
C GLU A 274 -1.39 -10.09 16.33
N PRO A 275 -0.49 -9.47 17.11
CA PRO A 275 0.16 -10.10 18.27
C PRO A 275 -0.82 -10.69 19.30
N SER A 276 -2.06 -10.20 19.37
CA SER A 276 -3.07 -10.79 20.25
C SER A 276 -3.54 -12.18 19.78
N ALA A 277 -3.47 -12.46 18.47
CA ALA A 277 -3.90 -13.72 17.86
C ALA A 277 -3.17 -14.93 18.45
N GLY A 278 -1.85 -14.82 18.61
CA GLY A 278 -1.01 -15.89 19.16
C GLY A 278 -1.20 -16.15 20.66
N LEU A 279 -2.08 -15.39 21.33
CA LEU A 279 -2.47 -15.63 22.72
C LEU A 279 -3.71 -16.55 22.84
N PHE A 280 -4.42 -16.81 21.74
CA PHE A 280 -5.61 -17.67 21.70
C PHE A 280 -5.28 -19.13 21.39
N THR A 281 -5.80 -20.03 22.23
CA THR A 281 -5.70 -21.48 21.97
C THR A 281 -6.45 -21.85 20.71
N GLY A 282 -5.82 -22.64 19.84
CA GLY A 282 -6.44 -23.10 18.59
C GLY A 282 -6.53 -22.05 17.49
N TYR A 283 -5.80 -20.92 17.57
CA TYR A 283 -5.74 -19.97 16.46
C TYR A 283 -5.32 -20.67 15.15
N PRO A 284 -6.07 -20.52 14.05
CA PRO A 284 -6.02 -21.49 12.95
C PRO A 284 -4.83 -21.35 12.00
N PHE A 285 -4.20 -20.18 11.92
CA PHE A 285 -3.12 -19.89 10.96
C PHE A 285 -1.93 -19.21 11.64
N GLN A 286 -0.91 -18.86 10.86
CA GLN A 286 0.36 -18.29 11.32
C GLN A 286 0.10 -17.11 12.28
N CYS A 287 0.65 -17.20 13.49
CA CYS A 287 0.55 -16.16 14.51
C CYS A 287 1.73 -16.25 15.50
N LEU A 288 2.24 -15.13 16.00
CA LEU A 288 3.17 -15.09 17.14
C LEU A 288 2.60 -14.19 18.25
N GLY A 289 2.41 -14.78 19.42
CA GLY A 289 1.73 -14.10 20.54
C GLY A 289 2.64 -13.12 21.26
N PHE A 290 2.13 -11.92 21.51
CA PHE A 290 2.72 -10.95 22.45
C PHE A 290 1.62 -10.29 23.29
N THR A 291 1.84 -10.21 24.61
CA THR A 291 1.15 -9.22 25.45
C THR A 291 1.72 -7.83 25.17
N PRO A 292 1.05 -6.72 25.53
CA PRO A 292 1.63 -5.40 25.32
C PRO A 292 2.97 -5.22 26.08
N GLU A 293 3.13 -5.81 27.26
CA GLU A 293 4.38 -5.79 28.02
C GLU A 293 5.49 -6.57 27.30
N HIS A 294 5.15 -7.73 26.73
CA HIS A 294 6.11 -8.52 25.97
C HIS A 294 6.52 -7.78 24.70
N GLN A 295 5.59 -7.15 23.97
CA GLN A 295 5.96 -6.33 22.82
C GLN A 295 6.82 -5.12 23.24
N ARG A 296 6.47 -4.42 24.32
CA ARG A 296 7.28 -3.31 24.87
C ARG A 296 8.72 -3.75 25.10
N ASP A 297 8.90 -4.83 25.85
CA ASP A 297 10.23 -5.29 26.25
C ASP A 297 11.03 -5.83 25.05
N PHE A 298 10.37 -6.51 24.10
CA PHE A 298 11.00 -6.95 22.85
C PHE A 298 11.46 -5.76 22.00
N ILE A 299 10.65 -4.70 21.90
CA ILE A 299 11.03 -3.47 21.18
C ILE A 299 12.21 -2.79 21.89
N ALA A 300 12.14 -2.60 23.20
CA ALA A 300 13.16 -1.89 23.97
C ALA A 300 14.51 -2.61 23.99
N ARG A 301 14.52 -3.94 24.16
CA ARG A 301 15.74 -4.72 24.40
C ARG A 301 16.33 -5.35 23.14
N ASP A 302 15.49 -5.67 22.16
CA ASP A 302 15.91 -6.49 21.02
C ASP A 302 15.69 -5.78 19.68
N LEU A 303 14.45 -5.60 19.25
CA LEU A 303 14.13 -5.13 17.90
C LEU A 303 14.60 -3.70 17.64
N GLY A 304 14.32 -2.78 18.56
CA GLY A 304 14.72 -1.37 18.45
C GLY A 304 16.23 -1.18 18.34
N PRO A 305 17.02 -1.67 19.31
CA PRO A 305 18.48 -1.60 19.25
C PRO A 305 19.08 -2.32 18.03
N THR A 306 18.54 -3.49 17.65
CA THR A 306 19.04 -4.25 16.50
C THR A 306 18.81 -3.52 15.18
N LEU A 307 17.62 -2.93 14.98
CA LEU A 307 17.35 -2.10 13.80
C LEU A 307 18.21 -0.84 13.78
N ALA A 308 18.34 -0.14 14.92
CA ALA A 308 19.14 1.09 15.02
C ALA A 308 20.64 0.88 14.75
N ASN A 309 21.16 -0.30 15.10
CA ASN A 309 22.57 -0.67 14.87
C ASN A 309 22.83 -1.29 13.49
N SER A 310 21.79 -1.50 12.68
CA SER A 310 21.90 -2.02 11.32
C SER A 310 22.08 -0.91 10.28
N THR A 311 22.36 -1.31 9.04
CA THR A 311 22.32 -0.42 7.86
C THR A 311 20.91 0.11 7.58
N HIS A 312 19.87 -0.51 8.15
CA HIS A 312 18.45 -0.18 7.96
C HIS A 312 17.86 0.71 9.06
N ARG A 313 18.68 1.39 9.87
CA ARG A 313 18.24 2.29 10.96
C ARG A 313 17.23 3.38 10.61
N ASN A 314 17.04 3.67 9.31
CA ASN A 314 16.06 4.64 8.82
C ASN A 314 14.65 4.04 8.64
N VAL A 315 14.53 2.69 8.64
CA VAL A 315 13.25 1.98 8.60
C VAL A 315 12.48 2.26 9.88
N ARG A 316 11.23 2.69 9.73
CA ARG A 316 10.36 3.03 10.86
C ARG A 316 9.78 1.76 11.49
N LEU A 317 9.66 1.73 12.81
CA LEU A 317 8.98 0.65 13.52
C LEU A 317 7.57 1.08 13.93
N LEU A 318 6.57 0.29 13.54
CA LEU A 318 5.18 0.46 13.95
C LEU A 318 4.81 -0.61 14.98
N MET A 319 4.24 -0.20 16.10
CA MET A 319 3.73 -1.11 17.12
C MET A 319 2.26 -1.48 16.85
N LEU A 320 1.70 -2.38 17.66
CA LEU A 320 0.34 -2.92 17.53
C LEU A 320 0.12 -3.80 16.30
N ASP A 321 -0.23 -3.22 15.14
CA ASP A 321 -0.62 -3.94 13.91
C ASP A 321 -1.72 -4.97 14.17
N ASP A 322 -2.74 -4.52 14.90
CA ASP A 322 -3.86 -5.33 15.37
C ASP A 322 -5.11 -4.45 15.52
N GLN A 323 -6.22 -5.07 15.90
CA GLN A 323 -7.52 -4.44 16.03
C GLN A 323 -7.51 -3.22 16.96
N ARG A 324 -8.16 -2.12 16.53
CA ARG A 324 -8.19 -0.88 17.32
C ARG A 324 -8.89 -1.00 18.68
N LEU A 325 -9.63 -2.06 18.99
CA LEU A 325 -10.19 -2.26 20.35
C LEU A 325 -9.13 -2.42 21.43
N LEU A 326 -7.90 -2.79 21.06
CA LEU A 326 -6.77 -2.92 21.99
C LEU A 326 -6.22 -1.54 22.40
N LEU A 327 -6.66 -0.47 21.74
CA LEU A 327 -6.35 0.91 22.08
C LEU A 327 -7.38 1.50 23.05
N PRO A 328 -6.96 2.41 23.95
CA PRO A 328 -5.62 2.99 24.06
C PRO A 328 -4.63 2.17 24.91
N HIS A 329 -5.08 1.07 25.52
CA HIS A 329 -4.29 0.33 26.52
C HIS A 329 -2.92 -0.13 25.99
N TRP A 330 -2.88 -0.74 24.79
CA TRP A 330 -1.63 -1.19 24.19
C TRP A 330 -0.62 -0.05 24.00
N ALA A 331 -1.09 1.10 23.51
CA ALA A 331 -0.26 2.29 23.36
C ALA A 331 0.27 2.79 24.70
N GLN A 332 -0.57 2.80 25.75
CA GLN A 332 -0.13 3.20 27.09
C GLN A 332 0.98 2.31 27.63
N VAL A 333 0.86 0.98 27.51
CA VAL A 333 1.87 0.06 28.04
C VAL A 333 3.21 0.20 27.33
N VAL A 334 3.21 0.33 26.00
CA VAL A 334 4.45 0.41 25.21
C VAL A 334 5.05 1.81 25.24
N LEU A 335 4.25 2.86 25.05
CA LEU A 335 4.75 4.23 24.88
C LEU A 335 4.98 4.98 26.19
N ALA A 336 4.43 4.50 27.32
CA ALA A 336 4.79 5.05 28.63
C ALA A 336 6.21 4.64 29.06
N ASP A 337 6.79 3.60 28.46
CA ASP A 337 8.19 3.23 28.68
C ASP A 337 9.09 3.95 27.67
N PRO A 338 9.96 4.88 28.11
CA PRO A 338 10.81 5.66 27.21
C PRO A 338 11.83 4.80 26.44
N GLU A 339 12.21 3.63 26.97
CA GLU A 339 13.17 2.74 26.32
C GLU A 339 12.57 2.01 25.12
N ALA A 340 11.26 1.76 25.14
CA ALA A 340 10.52 1.29 23.97
C ALA A 340 10.12 2.47 23.06
N ALA A 341 9.56 3.53 23.64
CA ALA A 341 8.96 4.65 22.91
C ALA A 341 9.94 5.32 21.94
N LYS A 342 11.24 5.43 22.28
CA LYS A 342 12.26 6.02 21.40
C LYS A 342 12.46 5.29 20.07
N TYR A 343 12.07 4.02 19.99
CA TYR A 343 12.15 3.21 18.77
C TYR A 343 10.84 3.17 17.98
N VAL A 344 9.70 3.48 18.61
CA VAL A 344 8.38 3.40 17.97
C VAL A 344 8.07 4.70 17.22
N HIS A 345 7.87 4.59 15.91
CA HIS A 345 7.49 5.72 15.07
C HIS A 345 5.97 5.95 15.02
N GLY A 346 5.18 4.88 15.10
CA GLY A 346 3.74 4.92 14.94
C GLY A 346 3.05 3.67 15.46
N ILE A 347 1.73 3.69 15.44
CA ILE A 347 0.84 2.61 15.85
C ILE A 347 0.04 2.18 14.62
N ALA A 348 0.20 0.91 14.24
CA ALA A 348 -0.54 0.27 13.16
C ALA A 348 -1.87 -0.30 13.71
N VAL A 349 -2.99 -0.12 13.01
CA VAL A 349 -4.33 -0.55 13.44
C VAL A 349 -5.10 -1.29 12.35
N HIS A 350 -5.87 -2.31 12.76
CA HIS A 350 -6.76 -3.11 11.91
C HIS A 350 -8.24 -2.79 12.20
N TRP A 351 -9.11 -3.10 11.23
CA TRP A 351 -10.51 -2.66 11.16
C TRP A 351 -11.59 -3.72 11.52
N TYR A 352 -11.24 -5.00 11.63
CA TYR A 352 -12.21 -6.09 11.60
C TYR A 352 -13.21 -6.13 12.76
N LEU A 353 -12.86 -5.50 13.88
CA LEU A 353 -13.68 -5.41 15.09
C LEU A 353 -14.23 -4.00 15.34
N ASP A 354 -14.27 -3.16 14.32
CA ASP A 354 -14.70 -1.76 14.44
C ASP A 354 -16.12 -1.56 14.97
N PHE A 355 -17.00 -2.53 14.74
CA PHE A 355 -18.37 -2.51 15.24
C PHE A 355 -18.47 -2.68 16.76
N LEU A 356 -17.40 -3.08 17.44
CA LEU A 356 -17.39 -3.30 18.89
C LEU A 356 -17.06 -2.03 19.70
N ALA A 357 -16.41 -1.04 19.09
CA ALA A 357 -16.03 0.18 19.80
C ALA A 357 -16.06 1.39 18.85
N PRO A 358 -16.53 2.58 19.28
CA PRO A 358 -16.47 3.78 18.45
C PRO A 358 -15.02 4.28 18.30
N ALA A 359 -14.67 4.83 17.13
CA ALA A 359 -13.32 5.32 16.82
C ALA A 359 -12.82 6.41 17.78
N LYS A 360 -13.72 7.22 18.36
CA LYS A 360 -13.36 8.24 19.35
C LYS A 360 -12.71 7.66 20.61
N ALA A 361 -13.24 6.55 21.12
CA ALA A 361 -12.75 5.91 22.35
C ALA A 361 -11.42 5.17 22.15
N THR A 362 -11.08 4.84 20.90
CA THR A 362 -9.85 4.11 20.56
C THR A 362 -8.83 5.03 19.91
N LEU A 363 -9.06 5.47 18.66
CA LEU A 363 -8.13 6.29 17.87
C LEU A 363 -8.04 7.71 18.43
N GLY A 364 -9.18 8.33 18.73
CA GLY A 364 -9.23 9.68 19.29
C GLY A 364 -8.50 9.77 20.63
N GLU A 365 -8.78 8.84 21.54
CA GLU A 365 -8.12 8.80 22.85
C GLU A 365 -6.62 8.49 22.75
N THR A 366 -6.23 7.59 21.84
CA THR A 366 -4.81 7.29 21.61
C THR A 366 -4.06 8.49 21.08
N HIS A 367 -4.62 9.21 20.10
CA HIS A 367 -4.02 10.46 19.59
C HIS A 367 -3.97 11.53 20.68
N ARG A 368 -4.99 11.64 21.54
CA ARG A 368 -4.99 12.59 22.67
C ARG A 368 -3.84 12.31 23.65
N LEU A 369 -3.56 11.05 23.94
CA LEU A 369 -2.49 10.63 24.85
C LEU A 369 -1.09 10.71 24.21
N PHE A 370 -0.98 10.35 22.93
CA PHE A 370 0.29 10.25 22.20
C PHE A 370 0.22 10.99 20.85
N PRO A 371 0.06 12.34 20.85
CA PRO A 371 -0.22 13.09 19.62
C PRO A 371 0.92 13.08 18.59
N ASN A 372 2.14 12.83 19.05
CA ASN A 372 3.34 12.78 18.21
C ASN A 372 3.64 11.38 17.65
N THR A 373 2.90 10.36 18.08
CA THR A 373 3.02 8.99 17.56
C THR A 373 1.90 8.77 16.54
N MET A 374 2.26 8.63 15.28
CA MET A 374 1.27 8.58 14.19
C MET A 374 0.41 7.31 14.24
N LEU A 375 -0.86 7.42 13.87
CA LEU A 375 -1.77 6.30 13.70
C LEU A 375 -1.83 5.92 12.22
N PHE A 376 -1.74 4.64 11.89
CA PHE A 376 -1.73 4.17 10.51
C PHE A 376 -2.61 2.91 10.37
N ALA A 377 -3.59 2.91 9.47
CA ALA A 377 -4.39 1.73 9.20
C ALA A 377 -3.62 0.82 8.22
N SER A 378 -3.04 -0.24 8.75
CA SER A 378 -2.13 -1.16 8.04
C SER A 378 -2.84 -2.32 7.36
N GLU A 379 -4.07 -2.61 7.76
CA GLU A 379 -4.88 -3.67 7.17
C GLU A 379 -6.38 -3.43 7.37
N ALA A 380 -7.13 -3.65 6.30
CA ALA A 380 -8.57 -3.79 6.36
C ALA A 380 -9.08 -4.70 5.26
N CYS A 381 -10.08 -5.51 5.58
CA CYS A 381 -10.89 -6.19 4.59
C CYS A 381 -12.34 -6.36 5.07
N VAL A 382 -13.29 -6.32 4.13
CA VAL A 382 -14.66 -6.74 4.41
C VAL A 382 -14.77 -8.26 4.35
N GLY A 383 -14.92 -8.87 5.53
CA GLY A 383 -15.30 -10.28 5.67
C GLY A 383 -16.73 -10.57 5.22
N SER A 384 -17.07 -11.86 5.16
CA SER A 384 -18.46 -12.34 5.09
C SER A 384 -18.79 -13.12 6.36
N LYS A 385 -20.07 -13.18 6.72
CA LYS A 385 -20.51 -14.11 7.76
C LYS A 385 -20.21 -15.54 7.31
N PHE A 386 -20.07 -16.49 8.25
CA PHE A 386 -19.64 -17.86 7.91
C PHE A 386 -20.60 -18.60 6.95
N TRP A 387 -21.85 -18.16 6.86
CA TRP A 387 -22.87 -18.68 5.95
C TRP A 387 -23.02 -17.89 4.63
N GLU A 388 -22.26 -16.82 4.45
CA GLU A 388 -22.33 -15.95 3.27
C GLU A 388 -21.14 -16.17 2.34
N GLN A 389 -21.37 -16.03 1.04
CA GLN A 389 -20.29 -16.06 0.04
C GLN A 389 -19.25 -14.99 0.33
N SER A 390 -17.98 -15.39 0.28
CA SER A 390 -16.83 -14.54 0.56
C SER A 390 -16.68 -13.40 -0.44
N VAL A 391 -16.95 -13.65 -1.72
CA VAL A 391 -16.81 -12.62 -2.75
C VAL A 391 -18.19 -12.31 -3.32
N ARG A 392 -18.56 -11.03 -3.28
CA ARG A 392 -19.84 -10.49 -3.76
C ARG A 392 -19.63 -9.50 -4.90
N LEU A 393 -19.37 -10.01 -6.10
CA LEU A 393 -19.06 -9.21 -7.31
C LEU A 393 -20.17 -8.18 -7.60
N GLY A 394 -19.86 -6.89 -7.55
CA GLY A 394 -20.82 -5.78 -7.68
C GLY A 394 -21.46 -5.29 -6.36
N SER A 395 -20.94 -5.67 -5.19
CA SER A 395 -21.44 -5.17 -3.89
C SER A 395 -21.07 -3.70 -3.61
N TRP A 396 -22.05 -2.80 -3.74
CA TRP A 396 -21.95 -1.39 -3.40
C TRP A 396 -21.79 -1.18 -1.89
N ASP A 397 -22.47 -1.99 -1.08
CA ASP A 397 -22.42 -1.90 0.39
C ASP A 397 -21.00 -2.14 0.93
N ARG A 398 -20.19 -2.98 0.25
CA ARG A 398 -18.78 -3.17 0.59
C ARG A 398 -17.93 -1.95 0.22
N GLY A 399 -18.20 -1.32 -0.93
CA GLY A 399 -17.54 -0.07 -1.30
C GLY A 399 -17.86 1.09 -0.35
N VAL A 400 -19.11 1.16 0.15
CA VAL A 400 -19.51 2.12 1.18
C VAL A 400 -18.79 1.85 2.51
N GLN A 401 -18.63 0.58 2.92
CA GLN A 401 -17.86 0.24 4.13
C GLN A 401 -16.41 0.74 4.06
N TYR A 402 -15.75 0.57 2.91
CA TYR A 402 -14.39 1.06 2.67
C TYR A 402 -14.30 2.58 2.80
N SER A 403 -15.10 3.32 2.02
CA SER A 403 -15.10 4.80 2.07
C SER A 403 -15.47 5.34 3.45
N HIS A 404 -16.49 4.76 4.09
CA HIS A 404 -16.89 5.16 5.44
C HIS A 404 -15.77 4.92 6.46
N SER A 405 -15.06 3.78 6.37
CA SER A 405 -13.90 3.48 7.22
C SER A 405 -12.77 4.47 6.98
N ILE A 406 -12.41 4.74 5.71
CA ILE A 406 -11.35 5.70 5.35
C ILE A 406 -11.66 7.10 5.90
N ILE A 407 -12.88 7.60 5.68
CA ILE A 407 -13.30 8.93 6.18
C ILE A 407 -13.24 8.96 7.70
N THR A 408 -13.71 7.91 8.38
CA THR A 408 -13.64 7.81 9.84
C THR A 408 -12.20 7.84 10.34
N ASN A 409 -11.31 7.05 9.73
CA ASN A 409 -9.89 7.02 10.08
C ASN A 409 -9.24 8.40 9.91
N LEU A 410 -9.49 9.09 8.79
CA LEU A 410 -8.97 10.44 8.55
C LEU A 410 -9.51 11.47 9.55
N LEU A 411 -10.78 11.36 9.96
CA LEU A 411 -11.36 12.24 11.00
C LEU A 411 -10.79 11.98 12.40
N TYR A 412 -10.18 10.82 12.64
CA TYR A 412 -9.53 10.44 13.90
C TYR A 412 -8.01 10.28 13.75
N HIS A 413 -7.38 11.20 13.00
CA HIS A 413 -5.92 11.44 12.96
C HIS A 413 -5.07 10.34 12.31
N VAL A 414 -5.69 9.35 11.66
CA VAL A 414 -4.97 8.30 10.95
C VAL A 414 -4.32 8.89 9.69
N VAL A 415 -3.05 8.56 9.44
CA VAL A 415 -2.23 9.15 8.39
C VAL A 415 -2.27 8.36 7.08
N GLY A 416 -2.75 7.12 7.08
CA GLY A 416 -2.84 6.32 5.87
C GLY A 416 -3.70 5.08 6.07
N TRP A 417 -4.09 4.46 4.96
CA TRP A 417 -5.02 3.34 4.97
C TRP A 417 -4.64 2.30 3.93
N THR A 418 -4.48 1.06 4.35
CA THR A 418 -3.97 -0.04 3.52
C THR A 418 -5.02 -1.15 3.44
N ASP A 419 -5.45 -1.44 2.22
CA ASP A 419 -6.28 -2.61 1.92
C ASP A 419 -5.51 -3.91 2.20
N TRP A 420 -6.22 -5.01 2.28
CA TRP A 420 -5.60 -6.33 2.33
C TRP A 420 -5.13 -6.80 0.95
N ASN A 421 -5.41 -8.04 0.56
CA ASN A 421 -4.92 -8.59 -0.71
C ASN A 421 -5.31 -7.72 -1.92
N LEU A 422 -4.32 -7.30 -2.71
CA LEU A 422 -4.52 -6.54 -3.96
C LEU A 422 -5.39 -7.27 -4.99
N ALA A 423 -5.33 -8.60 -5.03
CA ALA A 423 -6.15 -9.42 -5.91
C ALA A 423 -6.39 -10.81 -5.33
N LEU A 424 -7.60 -11.36 -5.47
CA LEU A 424 -7.94 -12.75 -5.21
C LEU A 424 -8.69 -13.38 -6.39
N ASN A 425 -8.94 -14.69 -6.33
CA ASN A 425 -9.83 -15.41 -7.26
C ASN A 425 -11.27 -15.59 -6.72
N PRO A 426 -12.26 -15.94 -7.59
CA PRO A 426 -13.68 -16.16 -7.25
C PRO A 426 -13.96 -17.18 -6.16
N ARG A 427 -13.04 -18.13 -5.93
CA ARG A 427 -13.24 -19.28 -5.06
C ARG A 427 -12.39 -19.25 -3.78
N ARG A 428 -11.98 -18.06 -3.34
CA ARG A 428 -11.01 -17.80 -2.24
C ARG A 428 -9.58 -18.05 -2.72
N GLY A 429 -8.68 -17.12 -2.41
CA GLY A 429 -7.25 -17.32 -2.59
C GLY A 429 -6.82 -18.61 -1.88
N THR A 430 -6.38 -19.58 -2.69
CA THR A 430 -5.48 -20.70 -2.37
C THR A 430 -5.80 -21.70 -1.23
N GLN A 431 -5.29 -22.94 -1.40
CA GLN A 431 -5.74 -24.17 -0.73
C GLN A 431 -5.65 -24.24 0.81
N LEU A 432 -4.82 -23.42 1.48
CA LEU A 432 -4.63 -23.53 2.94
C LEU A 432 -5.91 -23.15 3.73
N GLY A 433 -6.62 -22.12 3.27
CA GLY A 433 -7.95 -21.75 3.80
C GLY A 433 -9.03 -22.81 3.56
N ALA A 434 -8.86 -23.67 2.55
CA ALA A 434 -9.77 -24.78 2.26
C ALA A 434 -9.46 -26.02 3.14
N GLN A 435 -8.19 -26.26 3.50
CA GLN A 435 -7.78 -27.39 4.36
C GLN A 435 -8.17 -27.17 5.82
N LEU A 436 -8.02 -25.94 6.34
CA LEU A 436 -8.52 -25.54 7.66
C LEU A 436 -10.06 -25.69 7.79
N CYS A 437 -10.78 -25.66 6.66
CA CYS A 437 -12.24 -25.85 6.65
C CYS A 437 -12.69 -27.31 6.83
N ARG A 438 -11.82 -28.33 6.84
CA ARG A 438 -12.25 -29.72 7.11
C ARG A 438 -12.43 -30.04 8.60
N GLN A 439 -12.08 -29.13 9.51
CA GLN A 439 -12.31 -29.31 10.95
C GLN A 439 -13.63 -28.63 11.38
N PRO A 440 -14.53 -29.29 12.13
CA PRO A 440 -15.90 -28.81 12.37
C PRO A 440 -16.02 -27.51 13.18
N HIS A 441 -14.99 -27.11 13.93
CA HIS A 441 -15.16 -26.09 14.98
C HIS A 441 -14.46 -24.75 14.77
N HIS A 442 -13.61 -24.54 13.77
CA HIS A 442 -12.76 -23.33 13.70
C HIS A 442 -12.81 -22.67 12.31
N ARG A 443 -13.87 -21.87 12.04
CA ARG A 443 -14.07 -21.15 10.78
C ARG A 443 -14.37 -19.66 11.01
N ARG A 444 -13.33 -18.83 11.05
CA ARG A 444 -13.32 -17.35 10.97
C ARG A 444 -11.99 -16.91 10.34
N HIS A 445 -11.77 -15.74 9.73
CA HIS A 445 -12.59 -14.68 9.15
C HIS A 445 -11.63 -13.67 8.46
N LEU A 446 -10.96 -14.01 7.36
CA LEU A 446 -10.20 -13.01 6.60
C LEU A 446 -10.39 -13.25 5.11
N GLN A 447 -10.63 -12.16 4.36
CA GLN A 447 -10.88 -12.16 2.91
C GLN A 447 -9.96 -11.12 2.28
N GLY A 448 -9.85 -11.16 0.98
CA GLY A 448 -9.26 -10.11 0.16
C GLY A 448 -10.16 -9.90 -1.05
N HIS A 449 -9.94 -8.81 -1.76
CA HIS A 449 -10.81 -8.46 -2.88
C HIS A 449 -10.32 -9.12 -4.17
N ILE A 450 -11.25 -9.79 -4.85
CA ILE A 450 -11.19 -9.89 -6.30
C ILE A 450 -11.70 -8.54 -6.80
N LEU A 451 -10.91 -7.84 -7.60
CA LEU A 451 -11.33 -6.74 -8.49
C LEU A 451 -12.74 -6.18 -8.19
N GLN A 452 -12.85 -5.44 -7.09
CA GLN A 452 -14.08 -4.72 -6.72
C GLN A 452 -13.81 -3.31 -6.21
N THR A 453 -12.55 -2.91 -6.10
CA THR A 453 -12.14 -1.61 -5.56
C THR A 453 -10.94 -1.08 -6.34
N ALA A 454 -11.13 -0.83 -7.63
CA ALA A 454 -10.72 0.47 -8.14
C ALA A 454 -12.00 1.30 -8.20
N HIS A 455 -11.94 2.57 -7.78
CA HIS A 455 -13.04 3.54 -7.75
C HIS A 455 -13.82 3.67 -6.44
N VAL A 456 -13.13 3.64 -5.30
CA VAL A 456 -13.63 4.32 -4.09
C VAL A 456 -12.54 5.25 -3.55
N LEU A 457 -12.62 6.49 -4.03
CA LEU A 457 -11.89 7.70 -3.64
C LEU A 457 -10.39 7.76 -4.03
N PRO A 458 -9.95 8.83 -4.72
CA PRO A 458 -8.54 9.11 -4.92
C PRO A 458 -7.85 9.53 -3.60
N PRO A 459 -6.59 9.13 -3.37
CA PRO A 459 -5.80 9.56 -2.23
C PRO A 459 -5.23 10.97 -2.43
N TRP A 460 -5.72 11.97 -1.69
CA TRP A 460 -5.18 13.34 -1.74
C TRP A 460 -4.68 13.85 -0.38
N PRO A 461 -3.38 14.17 -0.26
CA PRO A 461 -2.89 15.27 0.55
C PRO A 461 -2.77 16.53 -0.32
N LEU A 462 -3.43 17.63 0.07
CA LEU A 462 -3.22 18.95 -0.52
C LEU A 462 -1.76 19.40 -0.32
N GLN A 463 -0.96 19.46 -1.39
CA GLN A 463 0.18 20.36 -1.46
C GLN A 463 -0.34 21.76 -1.78
N VAL A 464 -0.46 22.60 -0.76
CA VAL A 464 -0.62 24.05 -0.97
C VAL A 464 0.77 24.62 -1.24
N SER A 465 1.12 24.81 -2.52
CA SER A 465 2.22 25.69 -2.90
C SER A 465 1.77 27.13 -2.70
N GLY A 466 2.06 27.67 -1.51
CA GLY A 466 1.85 29.09 -1.20
C GLY A 466 2.84 29.95 -1.98
N GLY A 467 2.47 30.35 -3.20
CA GLY A 467 3.11 31.46 -3.91
C GLY A 467 2.49 32.78 -3.45
N VAL A 468 3.13 33.47 -2.51
CA VAL A 468 2.77 34.85 -2.15
C VAL A 468 3.35 35.77 -3.22
N GLY A 469 2.51 36.23 -4.15
CA GLY A 469 2.77 37.39 -5.00
C GLY A 469 2.23 38.68 -4.34
N PRO A 470 2.84 39.85 -4.60
CA PRO A 470 2.68 41.02 -3.75
C PRO A 470 1.32 41.72 -3.96
N GLN A 471 0.66 42.09 -2.87
CA GLN A 471 -0.50 42.98 -2.89
C GLN A 471 -0.07 44.41 -3.28
N PRO A 472 -0.83 45.10 -4.15
CA PRO A 472 -0.63 46.53 -4.35
C PRO A 472 -1.26 47.32 -3.20
N SER A 473 -0.48 48.30 -2.72
CA SER A 473 -0.86 49.30 -1.72
C SER A 473 -2.07 50.13 -2.17
N LEU A 474 -3.15 50.06 -1.40
CA LEU A 474 -4.24 51.04 -1.45
C LEU A 474 -4.18 51.91 -0.20
N SER A 475 -3.91 53.19 -0.44
CA SER A 475 -3.94 54.31 0.50
C SER A 475 -5.36 54.55 1.00
N CYS A 476 -5.50 54.80 2.31
CA CYS A 476 -6.69 55.41 2.90
C CYS A 476 -6.28 56.71 3.62
N PRO A 477 -7.01 57.83 3.43
CA PRO A 477 -6.75 59.08 4.12
C PRO A 477 -7.33 59.04 5.55
N GLY A 478 -6.71 59.82 6.43
CA GLY A 478 -6.89 59.75 7.87
C GLY A 478 -8.21 60.28 8.42
N LEU A 479 -8.44 59.92 9.68
CA LEU A 479 -9.31 60.62 10.61
C LEU A 479 -8.73 60.47 12.02
N VAL A 480 -8.65 61.60 12.70
CA VAL A 480 -7.93 61.86 13.95
C VAL A 480 -8.93 61.90 15.12
N SER A 481 -8.65 61.08 16.16
CA SER A 481 -8.89 61.26 17.61
C SER A 481 -10.32 61.46 18.20
N PRO A 482 -10.50 61.44 19.55
CA PRO A 482 -9.72 60.78 20.62
C PRO A 482 -10.58 60.14 21.76
N HIS A 483 -9.84 59.48 22.67
CA HIS A 483 -9.94 59.50 24.15
C HIS A 483 -10.18 58.18 24.90
N MET A 484 -9.16 57.87 25.71
CA MET A 484 -9.05 56.82 26.69
C MET A 484 -9.14 57.43 28.11
N ARG A 485 -9.92 56.74 28.95
CA ARG A 485 -9.75 56.40 30.37
C ARG A 485 -9.47 57.46 31.45
N GLU A 486 -10.38 57.41 32.41
CA GLU A 486 -10.36 57.92 33.78
C GLU A 486 -9.21 57.36 34.64
N GLN A 487 -8.74 58.22 35.54
CA GLN A 487 -7.92 57.94 36.71
C GLN A 487 -8.80 57.86 37.96
N GLU A 488 -8.46 56.96 38.88
CA GLU A 488 -8.56 57.03 40.36
C GLU A 488 -8.00 55.68 40.87
N GLY A 489 -7.06 55.51 41.80
CA GLY A 489 -6.40 56.40 42.74
C GLY A 489 -6.51 55.85 44.17
N VAL A 490 -5.60 54.97 44.61
CA VAL A 490 -4.89 54.90 45.93
C VAL A 490 -3.64 54.03 45.76
#